data_AF-Q6LNJ6-F1
#
_entry.id   AF-Q6LNJ6-F1
#
_cell.length_a   1.000
_cell.length_b   1.000
_cell.length_c   1.000
_cell.angle_alpha   90.00
_cell.angle_beta   90.00
_cell.angle_gamma   90.00
#
_symmetry.space_group_name_H-M   'P 1'
#
loop_
_entity.id
_entity.type
_entity.pdbx_description
1 polymer ?
#
loop_
_entity_poly.entity_id
_entity_poly.type
_entity_poly.pdbx_seq_one_letter_code
_entity_poly.pdbx_strand_id
1 'polypeptide(L)'
;MLNLCRYLCSIAPKDKQAEFGKGSLRGLVAPESANNAASSGSFVPLLTLGIPGSGTTAIMLGALIAYGIQPGPRLFVDHPEIFWSVIISMYFGNIVLVILNLPLIPYISKLLMVPRTVLLPMILFFSITGVYLVSFNTVDVFIMLLVAMAAIALRLANFPLAPLLLGFILGGLMEENLRRALMISDGEISFLWERPITLAFTVIAALVLITPIIRTAMQYKKKASGANLNVE
;
A
#
# COMPACT_ATOMS: atom_id res chain seq x y z
N MET A 1 -9.81 16.31 11.76
CA MET A 1 -8.89 17.14 10.94
C MET A 1 -8.46 18.40 11.69
N LEU A 2 -9.39 19.21 12.23
CA LEU A 2 -9.07 20.36 13.10
C LEU A 2 -8.21 19.99 14.33
N ASN A 3 -8.53 18.89 15.02
CA ASN A 3 -7.72 18.41 16.16
C ASN A 3 -6.32 17.95 15.73
N LEU A 4 -6.19 17.40 14.51
CA LEU A 4 -4.90 16.97 13.95
C LEU A 4 -4.05 18.17 13.54
N CYS A 5 -4.64 19.19 12.89
CA CYS A 5 -3.93 20.43 12.57
C CYS A 5 -3.50 21.20 13.83
N ARG A 6 -4.34 21.25 14.88
CA ARG A 6 -3.95 21.84 16.17
C ARG A 6 -2.81 21.06 16.82
N TYR A 7 -2.90 19.73 16.80
CA TYR A 7 -1.85 18.87 17.34
C TYR A 7 -0.52 19.06 16.59
N LEU A 8 -0.56 19.06 15.24
CA LEU A 8 0.62 19.30 14.40
C LEU A 8 1.21 20.70 14.59
N CYS A 9 0.38 21.73 14.79
CA CYS A 9 0.85 23.07 15.15
C CYS A 9 1.52 23.06 16.53
N SER A 10 0.96 22.37 17.53
CA SER A 10 1.50 22.33 18.89
C SER A 10 2.88 21.67 19.02
N ILE A 11 3.18 20.70 18.14
CA ILE A 11 4.49 20.02 18.10
C ILE A 11 5.50 20.72 17.18
N ALA A 12 5.07 21.67 16.35
CA ALA A 12 5.95 22.38 15.44
C ALA A 12 6.80 23.44 16.18
N PRO A 13 8.06 23.66 15.77
CA PRO A 13 8.89 24.76 16.26
C PRO A 13 8.19 26.13 16.13
N LYS A 14 8.42 27.04 17.09
CA LYS A 14 7.71 28.33 17.18
C LYS A 14 7.82 29.19 15.91
N ASP A 15 8.96 29.12 15.22
CA ASP A 15 9.19 29.79 13.94
C ASP A 15 8.32 29.24 12.80
N LYS A 16 7.98 27.95 12.86
CA LYS A 16 7.14 27.27 11.86
C LYS A 16 5.64 27.33 12.16
N GLN A 17 5.26 27.50 13.43
CA GLN A 17 3.85 27.70 13.81
C GLN A 17 3.22 28.90 13.10
N ALA A 18 4.00 29.97 12.87
CA ALA A 18 3.55 31.18 12.20
C ALA A 18 3.22 31.00 10.69
N GLU A 19 3.71 29.93 10.06
CA GLU A 19 3.44 29.60 8.65
C GLU A 19 2.15 28.77 8.45
N PHE A 20 1.57 28.20 9.52
CA PHE A 20 0.35 27.39 9.42
C PHE A 20 -0.83 28.25 8.95
N GLY A 21 -1.55 27.78 7.92
CA GLY A 21 -2.70 28.47 7.34
C GLY A 21 -2.38 29.61 6.38
N LYS A 22 -1.10 30.02 6.26
CA LYS A 22 -0.65 31.05 5.30
C LYS A 22 -0.07 30.48 4.01
N GLY A 23 0.07 29.15 3.93
CA GLY A 23 0.72 28.44 2.83
C GLY A 23 2.22 28.32 3.05
N SER A 24 2.67 27.22 3.65
CA SER A 24 4.10 26.91 3.80
C SER A 24 4.60 26.14 2.58
N LEU A 25 5.62 26.68 1.88
CA LEU A 25 6.26 25.99 0.76
C LEU A 25 6.81 24.63 1.20
N ARG A 26 7.45 24.56 2.37
CA ARG A 26 7.98 23.30 2.92
C ARG A 26 6.87 22.31 3.25
N GLY A 27 5.73 22.81 3.73
CA GLY A 27 4.54 22.00 4.01
C GLY A 27 3.87 21.42 2.76
N LEU A 28 4.13 21.99 1.57
CA LEU A 28 3.68 21.44 0.29
C LEU A 28 4.74 20.52 -0.33
N VAL A 29 5.99 21.01 -0.45
CA VAL A 29 7.07 20.30 -1.15
C VAL A 29 7.41 18.97 -0.49
N ALA A 30 7.44 18.90 0.84
CA ALA A 30 7.79 17.66 1.54
C ALA A 30 6.80 16.51 1.31
N PRO A 31 5.48 16.65 1.55
CA PRO A 31 4.52 15.57 1.29
C PRO A 31 4.36 15.27 -0.20
N GLU A 32 4.40 16.27 -1.08
CA GLU A 32 4.30 16.03 -2.53
C GLU A 32 5.52 15.26 -3.06
N SER A 33 6.73 15.61 -2.62
CA SER A 33 7.95 14.88 -2.99
C SER A 33 7.93 13.45 -2.44
N ALA A 34 7.50 13.26 -1.19
CA ALA A 34 7.38 11.93 -0.59
C ALA A 34 6.35 11.06 -1.33
N ASN A 35 5.19 11.62 -1.67
CA ASN A 35 4.16 10.89 -2.41
C ASN A 35 4.61 10.55 -3.83
N ASN A 36 5.26 11.47 -4.55
CA ASN A 36 5.73 11.21 -5.91
C ASN A 36 6.85 10.14 -5.95
N ALA A 37 7.77 10.19 -4.96
CA ALA A 37 8.81 9.17 -4.79
C ALA A 37 8.20 7.80 -4.44
N ALA A 38 7.25 7.74 -3.50
CA ALA A 38 6.59 6.49 -3.12
C ALA A 38 5.77 5.88 -4.26
N SER A 39 5.03 6.72 -5.00
CA SER A 39 4.22 6.29 -6.15
C SER A 39 5.11 5.65 -7.22
N SER A 40 6.16 6.35 -7.66
CA SER A 40 7.09 5.84 -8.67
C SER A 40 7.86 4.60 -8.18
N GLY A 41 8.28 4.60 -6.91
CA GLY A 41 8.97 3.46 -6.29
C GLY A 41 8.13 2.19 -6.21
N SER A 42 6.80 2.32 -6.09
CA SER A 42 5.90 1.16 -6.03
C SER A 42 5.77 0.37 -7.34
N PHE A 43 6.22 0.93 -8.47
CA PHE A 43 6.25 0.24 -9.77
C PHE A 43 7.37 -0.78 -9.90
N VAL A 44 8.50 -0.57 -9.24
CA VAL A 44 9.66 -1.48 -9.33
C VAL A 44 9.25 -2.91 -8.92
N PRO A 45 8.69 -3.16 -7.72
CA PRO A 45 8.26 -4.51 -7.35
C PRO A 45 7.08 -4.99 -8.19
N LEU A 46 6.22 -4.10 -8.67
CA LEU A 46 5.10 -4.47 -9.54
C LEU A 46 5.61 -5.04 -10.87
N LEU A 47 6.46 -4.32 -11.60
CA LEU A 47 6.90 -4.72 -12.92
C LEU A 47 7.90 -5.88 -12.88
N THR A 48 8.75 -5.93 -11.84
CA THR A 48 9.82 -6.94 -11.74
C THR A 48 9.38 -8.22 -11.05
N LEU A 49 8.50 -8.15 -10.05
CA LEU A 49 8.07 -9.32 -9.26
C LEU A 49 6.59 -9.63 -9.39
N GLY A 50 5.80 -8.77 -10.04
CA GLY A 50 4.34 -8.90 -10.06
C GLY A 50 3.68 -8.55 -8.71
N ILE A 51 4.41 -7.87 -7.81
CA ILE A 51 3.97 -7.60 -6.43
C ILE A 51 3.64 -6.10 -6.29
N PRO A 52 2.38 -5.73 -6.00
CA PRO A 52 2.02 -4.32 -5.86
C PRO A 52 2.62 -3.73 -4.58
N GLY A 53 3.16 -2.51 -4.64
CA GLY A 53 3.70 -1.81 -3.47
C GLY A 53 2.69 -0.88 -2.78
N SER A 54 1.51 -0.70 -3.36
CA SER A 54 0.49 0.26 -2.94
C SER A 54 -0.90 -0.16 -3.45
N GLY A 55 -1.96 0.43 -2.89
CA GLY A 55 -3.33 0.15 -3.37
C GLY A 55 -3.55 0.57 -4.84
N THR A 56 -2.89 1.63 -5.31
CA THR A 56 -2.99 2.09 -6.71
C THR A 56 -2.28 1.13 -7.66
N THR A 57 -1.09 0.62 -7.29
CA THR A 57 -0.38 -0.39 -8.09
C THR A 57 -1.08 -1.75 -8.09
N ALA A 58 -1.85 -2.08 -7.05
CA ALA A 58 -2.70 -3.28 -7.05
C ALA A 58 -3.82 -3.21 -8.09
N ILE A 59 -4.48 -2.06 -8.23
CA ILE A 59 -5.49 -1.86 -9.28
C ILE A 59 -4.85 -2.01 -10.66
N MET A 60 -3.65 -1.46 -10.83
CA MET A 60 -2.90 -1.58 -12.09
C MET A 60 -2.42 -3.00 -12.39
N LEU A 61 -2.02 -3.78 -11.37
CA LEU A 61 -1.78 -5.21 -11.52
C LEU A 61 -3.03 -5.91 -12.08
N GLY A 62 -4.20 -5.61 -11.50
CA GLY A 62 -5.48 -6.12 -12.00
C GLY A 62 -5.75 -5.72 -13.45
N ALA A 63 -5.46 -4.46 -13.81
CA ALA A 63 -5.61 -3.99 -15.19
C ALA A 63 -4.66 -4.72 -16.16
N LEU A 64 -3.38 -4.87 -15.83
CA LEU A 64 -2.41 -5.57 -16.68
C LEU A 64 -2.84 -7.03 -16.91
N ILE A 65 -3.25 -7.72 -15.84
CA ILE A 65 -3.76 -9.11 -15.93
C ILE A 65 -5.03 -9.16 -16.78
N ALA A 66 -5.94 -8.20 -16.65
CA ALA A 66 -7.15 -8.12 -17.48
C ALA A 66 -6.84 -7.92 -18.97
N TYR A 67 -5.72 -7.26 -19.30
CA TYR A 67 -5.19 -7.13 -20.66
C TYR A 67 -4.34 -8.34 -21.10
N GLY A 68 -4.24 -9.39 -20.28
CA GLY A 68 -3.46 -10.60 -20.58
C GLY A 68 -1.95 -10.43 -20.38
N ILE A 69 -1.51 -9.35 -19.74
CA ILE A 69 -0.10 -9.06 -19.49
C ILE A 69 0.21 -9.47 -18.06
N GLN A 70 1.08 -10.47 -17.89
CA GLN A 70 1.51 -10.90 -16.56
C GLN A 70 2.82 -10.21 -16.16
N PRO A 71 2.79 -9.24 -15.24
CA PRO A 71 4.00 -8.60 -14.77
C PRO A 71 4.85 -9.55 -13.92
N GLY A 72 6.16 -9.33 -13.90
CA GLY A 72 7.11 -10.20 -13.24
C GLY A 72 8.45 -10.29 -13.98
N PRO A 73 9.33 -11.20 -13.58
CA PRO A 73 10.69 -11.27 -14.12
C PRO A 73 10.73 -11.60 -15.60
N ARG A 74 9.64 -12.12 -16.16
CA ARG A 74 9.56 -12.42 -17.59
C ARG A 74 9.05 -11.26 -18.44
N LEU A 75 8.46 -10.22 -17.84
CA LEU A 75 7.83 -9.11 -18.56
C LEU A 75 8.80 -8.41 -19.52
N PHE A 76 10.07 -8.24 -19.12
CA PHE A 76 11.08 -7.61 -19.98
C PHE A 76 11.55 -8.49 -21.14
N VAL A 77 11.30 -9.80 -21.08
CA VAL A 77 11.65 -10.77 -22.14
C VAL A 77 10.47 -10.98 -23.07
N ASP A 78 9.30 -11.24 -22.49
CA ASP A 78 8.09 -11.62 -23.23
C ASP A 78 7.37 -10.38 -23.80
N HIS A 79 7.47 -9.22 -23.14
CA HIS A 79 6.84 -7.94 -23.53
C HIS A 79 7.78 -6.72 -23.35
N PRO A 80 8.95 -6.69 -24.02
CA PRO A 80 9.92 -5.60 -23.87
C PRO A 80 9.34 -4.24 -24.26
N GLU A 81 8.47 -4.20 -25.27
CA GLU A 81 7.78 -3.00 -25.72
C GLU A 81 6.90 -2.40 -24.62
N ILE A 82 6.18 -3.23 -23.87
CA ILE A 82 5.32 -2.77 -22.78
C ILE A 82 6.18 -2.29 -21.61
N PHE A 83 7.21 -3.06 -21.25
CA PHE A 83 8.11 -2.72 -20.16
C PHE A 83 8.76 -1.34 -20.39
N TRP A 84 9.40 -1.13 -21.55
CA TRP A 84 10.05 0.14 -21.85
C TRP A 84 9.06 1.27 -22.07
N SER A 85 7.88 1.00 -22.65
CA SER A 85 6.82 2.01 -22.79
C SER A 85 6.34 2.52 -21.44
N VAL A 86 6.16 1.65 -20.45
CA VAL A 86 5.77 2.06 -19.09
C VAL A 86 6.86 2.95 -18.48
N ILE A 87 8.13 2.55 -18.55
CA ILE A 87 9.24 3.36 -18.02
C ILE A 87 9.31 4.74 -18.70
N ILE A 88 9.27 4.78 -20.04
CA ILE A 88 9.29 6.04 -20.79
C ILE A 88 8.06 6.90 -20.44
N SER A 89 6.88 6.28 -20.31
CA SER A 89 5.65 6.97 -19.92
C SER A 89 5.72 7.57 -18.51
N MET A 90 6.52 7.01 -17.60
CA MET A 90 6.74 7.60 -16.27
C MET A 90 7.54 8.91 -16.36
N TYR A 91 8.54 8.98 -17.25
CA TYR A 91 9.29 10.23 -17.49
C TYR A 91 8.40 11.31 -18.10
N PHE A 92 7.73 11.00 -19.22
CA PHE A 92 6.79 11.92 -19.85
C PHE A 92 5.61 12.26 -18.94
N GLY A 93 5.11 11.27 -18.23
CA GLY A 93 4.01 11.40 -17.26
C GLY A 93 4.36 12.39 -16.16
N ASN A 94 5.59 12.40 -15.63
CA ASN A 94 6.01 13.41 -14.65
C ASN A 94 6.03 14.83 -15.22
N ILE A 95 6.43 15.01 -16.49
CA ILE A 95 6.37 16.32 -17.16
C ILE A 95 4.91 16.77 -17.30
N VAL A 96 4.05 15.90 -17.80
CA VAL A 96 2.60 16.14 -17.92
C VAL A 96 1.99 16.41 -16.53
N LEU A 97 2.42 15.69 -15.50
CA LEU A 97 1.95 15.82 -14.14
C LEU A 97 2.24 17.22 -13.57
N VAL A 98 3.40 17.81 -13.87
CA VAL A 98 3.72 19.20 -13.49
C VAL A 98 2.81 20.18 -14.23
N ILE A 99 2.66 20.01 -15.55
CA ILE A 99 1.82 20.87 -16.40
C ILE A 99 0.36 20.83 -15.95
N LEU A 100 -0.16 19.66 -15.57
CA LEU A 100 -1.53 19.49 -15.08
C LEU A 100 -1.69 19.95 -13.63
N ASN A 101 -0.76 19.63 -12.73
CA ASN A 101 -0.95 19.99 -11.32
C ASN A 101 -0.89 21.49 -11.07
N LEU A 102 0.07 22.23 -11.68
CA LEU A 102 0.21 23.67 -11.45
C LEU A 102 -1.11 24.47 -11.60
N PRO A 103 -1.87 24.32 -12.70
CA PRO A 103 -3.17 24.98 -12.86
C PRO A 103 -4.30 24.32 -12.06
N LEU A 104 -4.20 23.03 -11.73
CA LEU A 104 -5.25 22.31 -11.00
C LEU A 104 -5.20 22.51 -9.47
N ILE A 105 -4.05 22.88 -8.89
CA ILE A 105 -3.88 23.17 -7.45
C ILE A 105 -5.01 24.06 -6.87
N PRO A 106 -5.38 25.21 -7.46
CA PRO A 106 -6.45 26.05 -6.92
C PRO A 106 -7.84 25.39 -6.95
N TYR A 107 -8.07 24.41 -7.83
CA TYR A 107 -9.33 23.66 -7.90
C TYR A 107 -9.34 22.50 -6.91
N ILE A 108 -8.26 21.72 -6.86
CA ILE A 108 -8.12 20.57 -5.95
C ILE A 108 -8.09 21.04 -4.49
N SER A 109 -7.47 22.20 -4.21
CA SER A 109 -7.48 22.77 -2.85
C SER A 109 -8.89 23.13 -2.36
N LYS A 110 -9.82 23.49 -3.24
CA LYS A 110 -11.23 23.70 -2.88
C LYS A 110 -11.96 22.40 -2.57
N LEU A 111 -11.56 21.28 -3.19
CA LEU A 111 -12.11 19.96 -2.87
C LEU A 111 -11.83 19.57 -1.41
N LEU A 112 -10.70 19.98 -0.85
CA LEU A 112 -10.37 19.78 0.58
C LEU A 112 -11.30 20.55 1.52
N MET A 113 -11.98 21.60 1.04
CA MET A 113 -12.96 22.36 1.80
C MET A 113 -14.37 21.75 1.73
N VAL A 114 -14.60 20.75 0.85
CA VAL A 114 -15.90 20.09 0.74
C VAL A 114 -16.19 19.32 2.04
N PRO A 115 -17.37 19.53 2.66
CA PRO A 115 -17.70 18.88 3.90
C PRO A 115 -17.76 17.35 3.71
N ARG A 116 -17.26 16.62 4.72
CA ARG A 116 -17.21 15.15 4.71
C ARG A 116 -18.59 14.50 4.52
N THR A 117 -19.65 15.20 4.91
CA THR A 117 -21.04 14.78 4.75
C THR A 117 -21.45 14.62 3.30
N VAL A 118 -20.80 15.31 2.35
CA VAL A 118 -21.06 15.18 0.91
C VAL A 118 -20.02 14.27 0.26
N LEU A 119 -18.76 14.36 0.69
CA LEU A 119 -17.67 13.57 0.12
C LEU A 119 -17.85 12.07 0.33
N LEU A 120 -18.26 11.65 1.53
CA LEU A 120 -18.43 10.23 1.86
C LEU A 120 -19.54 9.54 1.04
N PRO A 121 -20.76 10.10 0.91
CA PRO A 121 -21.78 9.55 0.02
C PRO A 121 -21.33 9.45 -1.44
N MET A 122 -20.59 10.44 -1.96
CA MET A 122 -20.07 10.36 -3.33
C MET A 122 -19.09 9.21 -3.50
N ILE A 123 -18.15 9.02 -2.56
CA ILE A 123 -17.21 7.89 -2.62
C ILE A 123 -17.96 6.55 -2.57
N LEU A 124 -18.94 6.42 -1.68
CA LEU A 124 -19.76 5.20 -1.58
C LEU A 124 -20.55 4.95 -2.86
N PHE A 125 -21.17 5.99 -3.42
CA PHE A 125 -21.90 5.91 -4.68
C PHE A 125 -21.02 5.41 -5.82
N PHE A 126 -19.84 6.02 -6.03
CA PHE A 126 -18.92 5.58 -7.08
C PHE A 126 -18.34 4.19 -6.82
N SER A 127 -18.11 3.81 -5.56
CA SER A 127 -17.60 2.48 -5.22
C SER A 127 -18.64 1.38 -5.49
N ILE A 128 -19.90 1.60 -5.09
CA ILE A 128 -21.00 0.67 -5.36
C ILE A 128 -21.25 0.55 -6.86
N THR A 129 -21.30 1.69 -7.56
CA THR A 129 -21.49 1.72 -9.02
C THR A 129 -20.35 1.02 -9.73
N GLY A 130 -19.10 1.24 -9.31
CA GLY A 130 -17.92 0.59 -9.88
C GLY A 130 -17.96 -0.93 -9.78
N VAL A 131 -18.29 -1.48 -8.61
CA VAL A 131 -18.42 -2.93 -8.43
C VAL A 131 -19.55 -3.50 -9.28
N TYR A 132 -20.70 -2.80 -9.32
CA TYR A 132 -21.82 -3.24 -10.14
C TYR A 132 -21.49 -3.23 -11.64
N LEU A 133 -20.73 -2.26 -12.14
CA LEU A 133 -20.37 -2.17 -13.56
C LEU A 133 -19.38 -3.23 -14.04
N VAL A 134 -18.62 -3.87 -13.14
CA VAL A 134 -17.66 -4.92 -13.52
C VAL A 134 -18.38 -6.21 -13.90
N SER A 135 -19.34 -6.64 -13.09
CA SER A 135 -19.99 -7.95 -13.24
C SER A 135 -21.48 -7.87 -13.58
N PHE A 136 -22.08 -6.67 -13.57
CA PHE A 136 -23.53 -6.43 -13.67
C PHE A 136 -24.36 -7.31 -12.71
N ASN A 137 -23.77 -7.69 -11.58
CA ASN A 137 -24.37 -8.61 -10.61
C ASN A 137 -24.54 -7.90 -9.26
N THR A 138 -25.76 -7.98 -8.70
CA THR A 138 -26.08 -7.42 -7.39
C THR A 138 -25.45 -8.20 -6.24
N VAL A 139 -25.12 -9.48 -6.43
CA VAL A 139 -24.43 -10.31 -5.42
C VAL A 139 -23.06 -9.72 -5.06
N ASP A 140 -22.32 -9.23 -6.05
CA ASP A 140 -21.00 -8.63 -5.84
C ASP A 140 -21.08 -7.34 -5.01
N VAL A 141 -22.18 -6.60 -5.14
CA VAL A 141 -22.48 -5.42 -4.30
C VAL A 141 -22.72 -5.84 -2.85
N PHE A 142 -23.46 -6.93 -2.60
CA PHE A 142 -23.67 -7.46 -1.25
C PHE A 142 -22.37 -7.97 -0.63
N ILE A 143 -21.53 -8.68 -1.40
CA ILE A 143 -20.21 -9.13 -0.93
C ILE A 143 -19.34 -7.93 -0.57
N MET A 144 -19.32 -6.90 -1.43
CA MET A 144 -18.58 -5.67 -1.14
C MET A 144 -19.06 -5.00 0.16
N LEU A 145 -20.37 -4.92 0.40
CA LEU A 145 -20.91 -4.35 1.64
C LEU A 145 -20.50 -5.18 2.87
N LEU A 146 -20.52 -6.51 2.78
CA LEU A 146 -20.08 -7.40 3.86
C LEU A 146 -18.60 -7.19 4.17
N VAL A 147 -17.75 -7.16 3.15
CA VAL A 147 -16.31 -6.89 3.29
C VAL A 147 -16.05 -5.49 3.84
N ALA A 148 -16.83 -4.48 3.42
CA ALA A 148 -16.73 -3.12 3.95
C ALA A 148 -17.07 -3.06 5.44
N MET A 149 -18.10 -3.76 5.90
CA MET A 149 -18.43 -3.88 7.33
C MET A 149 -17.31 -4.57 8.11
N ALA A 150 -16.75 -5.66 7.59
CA ALA A 150 -15.61 -6.35 8.21
C ALA A 150 -14.37 -5.44 8.29
N ALA A 151 -14.08 -4.67 7.23
CA ALA A 151 -13.00 -3.71 7.21
C ALA A 151 -13.19 -2.58 8.23
N ILE A 152 -14.43 -2.12 8.44
CA ILE A 152 -14.76 -1.15 9.49
C ILE A 152 -14.49 -1.74 10.89
N ALA A 153 -14.89 -3.00 11.13
CA ALA A 153 -14.61 -3.68 12.39
C ALA A 153 -13.11 -3.80 12.66
N LEU A 154 -12.32 -4.19 11.65
CA LEU A 154 -10.85 -4.25 11.75
C LEU A 154 -10.23 -2.87 12.01
N ARG A 155 -10.77 -1.83 11.38
CA ARG A 155 -10.32 -0.45 11.61
C ARG A 155 -10.60 0.00 13.04
N LEU A 156 -11.77 -0.35 13.58
CA LEU A 156 -12.13 -0.07 14.98
C LEU A 156 -11.19 -0.80 15.95
N ALA A 157 -10.71 -1.99 15.59
CA ALA A 157 -9.69 -2.72 16.33
C ALA A 157 -8.24 -2.23 16.09
N ASN A 158 -8.06 -1.07 15.44
CA ASN A 158 -6.76 -0.45 15.12
C ASN A 158 -5.84 -1.30 14.22
N PHE A 159 -6.38 -2.22 13.44
CA PHE A 159 -5.58 -2.93 12.43
C PHE A 159 -5.24 -2.00 11.26
N PRO A 160 -3.99 -2.03 10.77
CA PRO A 160 -3.60 -1.24 9.61
C PRO A 160 -4.21 -1.86 8.34
N LEU A 161 -5.19 -1.17 7.75
CA LEU A 161 -5.93 -1.67 6.57
C LEU A 161 -5.05 -1.83 5.32
N ALA A 162 -4.01 -1.00 5.14
CA ALA A 162 -3.17 -1.05 3.95
C ALA A 162 -2.33 -2.36 3.87
N PRO A 163 -1.61 -2.80 4.92
CA PRO A 163 -1.00 -4.12 4.97
C PRO A 163 -2.01 -5.27 4.82
N LEU A 164 -3.21 -5.14 5.37
CA LEU A 164 -4.26 -6.16 5.25
C LEU A 164 -4.69 -6.35 3.79
N LEU A 165 -4.99 -5.26 3.08
CA LEU A 165 -5.33 -5.29 1.66
C LEU A 165 -4.20 -5.88 0.82
N LEU A 166 -2.96 -5.50 1.12
CA LEU A 166 -1.79 -6.02 0.42
C LEU A 166 -1.62 -7.53 0.67
N GLY A 167 -1.80 -7.98 1.91
CA GLY A 167 -1.79 -9.39 2.27
C GLY A 167 -2.92 -10.19 1.61
N PHE A 168 -4.10 -9.61 1.45
CA PHE A 168 -5.22 -10.26 0.75
C PHE A 168 -4.91 -10.52 -0.72
N ILE A 169 -4.35 -9.53 -1.43
CA ILE A 169 -3.95 -9.67 -2.83
C ILE A 169 -2.82 -10.68 -2.98
N LEU A 170 -1.80 -10.57 -2.11
CA LEU A 170 -0.64 -11.45 -2.16
C LEU A 170 -0.93 -12.88 -1.70
N GLY A 171 -1.94 -13.09 -0.86
CA GLY A 171 -2.31 -14.41 -0.36
C GLY A 171 -2.67 -15.38 -1.49
N GLY A 172 -3.45 -14.92 -2.47
CA GLY A 172 -3.80 -15.73 -3.65
C GLY A 172 -2.57 -16.09 -4.49
N LEU A 173 -1.72 -15.10 -4.77
CA LEU A 173 -0.46 -15.30 -5.49
C LEU A 173 0.47 -16.27 -4.74
N MET A 174 0.56 -16.16 -3.41
CA MET A 174 1.37 -17.03 -2.57
C MET A 174 0.87 -18.48 -2.63
N GLU A 175 -0.44 -18.71 -2.48
CA GLU A 175 -1.05 -20.04 -2.54
C GLU A 175 -0.83 -20.69 -3.91
N GLU A 176 -1.00 -19.94 -5.00
CA GLU A 176 -0.78 -20.45 -6.35
C GLU A 176 0.69 -20.86 -6.58
N ASN A 177 1.63 -20.02 -6.13
CA ASN A 177 3.07 -20.31 -6.24
C ASN A 177 3.50 -21.46 -5.33
N LEU A 178 2.94 -21.56 -4.12
CA LEU A 178 3.19 -22.67 -3.20
C LEU A 178 2.66 -23.99 -3.80
N ARG A 179 1.45 -23.99 -4.34
CA ARG A 179 0.87 -25.14 -5.03
C ARG A 179 1.72 -25.56 -6.23
N ARG A 180 2.18 -24.60 -7.03
CA ARG A 180 3.08 -24.86 -8.16
C ARG A 180 4.40 -25.48 -7.69
N ALA A 181 4.99 -24.97 -6.60
CA ALA A 181 6.21 -25.53 -6.02
C ALA A 181 6.01 -26.97 -5.54
N LEU A 182 4.92 -27.24 -4.80
CA LEU A 182 4.57 -28.58 -4.32
C LEU A 182 4.30 -29.56 -5.47
N MET A 183 3.66 -29.13 -6.55
CA MET A 183 3.47 -29.99 -7.72
C MET A 183 4.79 -30.34 -8.42
N ILE A 184 5.79 -29.44 -8.41
CA ILE A 184 7.12 -29.67 -8.99
C ILE A 184 7.95 -30.59 -8.08
N SER A 185 7.71 -30.59 -6.78
CA SER A 185 8.39 -31.43 -5.78
C SER A 185 7.61 -32.70 -5.41
N ASP A 186 6.69 -33.15 -6.26
CA ASP A 186 5.87 -34.36 -6.03
C ASP A 186 5.13 -34.40 -4.68
N GLY A 187 4.74 -33.22 -4.17
CA GLY A 187 4.05 -33.04 -2.89
C GLY A 187 4.97 -32.98 -1.67
N GLU A 188 6.28 -33.12 -1.84
CA GLU A 188 7.23 -33.04 -0.75
C GLU A 188 7.60 -31.58 -0.42
N ILE A 189 7.77 -31.28 0.87
CA ILE A 189 8.23 -29.98 1.38
C ILE A 189 9.78 -29.90 1.39
N SER A 190 10.44 -30.97 0.96
CA SER A 190 11.90 -31.12 0.91
C SER A 190 12.62 -30.01 0.13
N PHE A 191 11.93 -29.41 -0.85
CA PHE A 191 12.44 -28.28 -1.63
C PHE A 191 12.83 -27.06 -0.79
N LEU A 192 12.30 -26.91 0.43
CA LEU A 192 12.65 -25.81 1.34
C LEU A 192 14.07 -25.90 1.89
N TRP A 193 14.60 -27.10 2.10
CA TRP A 193 15.94 -27.30 2.67
C TRP A 193 16.96 -27.89 1.69
N GLU A 194 16.53 -28.56 0.63
CA GLU A 194 17.44 -29.13 -0.38
C GLU A 194 18.02 -28.07 -1.32
N ARG A 195 17.27 -27.00 -1.59
CA ARG A 195 17.72 -25.93 -2.50
C ARG A 195 18.35 -24.78 -1.70
N PRO A 196 19.65 -24.48 -1.89
CA PRO A 196 20.36 -23.49 -1.07
C PRO A 196 19.76 -22.08 -1.17
N ILE A 197 19.21 -21.71 -2.33
CA ILE A 197 18.55 -20.42 -2.54
C ILE A 197 17.22 -20.35 -1.78
N THR A 198 16.40 -21.41 -1.85
CA THR A 198 15.14 -21.50 -1.12
C THR A 198 15.39 -21.45 0.39
N LEU A 199 16.34 -22.26 0.87
CA LEU A 199 16.73 -22.27 2.27
C LEU A 199 17.18 -20.89 2.74
N ALA A 200 18.01 -20.19 1.96
CA ALA A 200 18.45 -18.84 2.30
C ALA A 200 17.25 -17.87 2.45
N PHE A 201 16.32 -17.84 1.49
CA PHE A 201 15.14 -16.99 1.56
C PHE A 201 14.19 -17.39 2.70
N THR A 202 13.98 -18.68 2.95
CA THR A 202 13.15 -19.18 4.05
C THR A 202 13.74 -18.80 5.41
N VAL A 203 15.05 -18.92 5.59
CA VAL A 203 15.75 -18.50 6.81
C VAL A 203 15.65 -16.98 6.99
N ILE A 204 15.89 -16.19 5.94
CA ILE A 204 15.73 -14.72 6.00
C ILE A 204 14.29 -14.35 6.37
N ALA A 205 13.29 -14.97 5.73
CA ALA A 205 11.88 -14.73 6.02
C ALA A 205 11.54 -15.08 7.48
N ALA A 206 12.00 -16.22 7.98
CA ALA A 206 11.83 -16.63 9.37
C ALA A 206 12.47 -15.62 10.34
N LEU A 207 13.71 -15.18 10.06
CA LEU A 207 14.39 -14.17 10.87
C LEU A 207 13.63 -12.84 10.90
N VAL A 208 13.15 -12.36 9.75
CA VAL A 208 12.37 -11.11 9.64
C VAL A 208 11.05 -11.22 10.42
N LEU A 209 10.35 -12.35 10.33
CA LEU A 209 9.10 -12.58 11.06
C LEU A 209 9.31 -12.69 12.58
N ILE A 210 10.41 -13.31 13.00
CA ILE A 210 10.74 -13.51 14.41
C ILE A 210 11.29 -12.23 15.06
N THR A 211 11.95 -11.35 14.30
CA THR A 211 12.52 -10.09 14.79
C THR A 211 11.55 -9.21 15.60
N PRO A 212 10.33 -8.88 15.12
CA PRO A 212 9.38 -8.10 15.91
C PRO A 212 8.94 -8.83 17.17
N ILE A 213 8.75 -10.15 17.12
CA ILE A 213 8.35 -10.98 18.27
C ILE A 213 9.41 -10.92 19.38
N ILE A 214 10.69 -11.13 19.01
CA ILE A 214 11.81 -11.06 19.96
C ILE A 214 11.95 -9.64 20.52
N ARG A 215 11.83 -8.59 19.69
CA ARG A 215 11.90 -7.20 20.16
C ARG A 215 10.80 -6.87 21.17
N THR A 216 9.56 -7.27 20.91
CA THR A 216 8.45 -7.07 21.83
C THR A 216 8.65 -7.85 23.13
N ALA A 217 9.10 -9.11 23.05
CA ALA A 217 9.39 -9.93 24.24
C ALA A 217 10.52 -9.34 25.11
N MET A 218 11.59 -8.84 24.49
CA MET A 218 12.70 -8.17 25.19
C MET A 218 12.28 -6.83 25.81
N GLN A 219 11.45 -6.04 25.12
CA GLN A 219 10.88 -4.80 25.65
C GLN A 219 9.98 -5.06 26.87
N TYR A 220 9.21 -6.15 26.85
CA TYR A 220 8.38 -6.57 27.99
C TYR A 220 9.23 -6.97 29.19
N LYS A 221 10.31 -7.75 28.98
CA LYS A 221 11.28 -8.10 30.04
C LYS A 221 11.99 -6.89 30.62
N LYS A 222 12.40 -5.91 29.79
CA LYS A 222 13.09 -4.70 30.24
C LYS A 222 12.18 -3.79 31.07
N LYS A 223 10.89 -3.71 30.72
CA LYS A 223 9.87 -2.97 31.48
C LYS A 223 9.53 -3.65 32.82
N ALA A 224 9.52 -4.99 32.87
CA ALA A 224 9.36 -5.75 34.10
C ALA A 224 10.59 -5.67 35.03
N SER A 225 11.82 -5.68 34.47
CA SER A 225 13.06 -5.57 35.26
C SER A 225 13.32 -4.15 35.78
N GLY A 226 12.85 -3.10 35.07
CA GLY A 226 12.97 -1.71 35.51
C GLY A 226 11.93 -1.26 36.55
N ALA A 227 10.87 -2.04 36.77
CA ALA A 227 9.87 -1.76 37.81
C ALA A 227 10.35 -2.17 39.22
N ASN A 228 11.31 -3.10 39.33
CA ASN A 228 11.83 -3.60 40.61
C ASN A 228 12.97 -2.75 41.21
N LEU A 229 13.39 -1.67 40.55
CA LEU A 229 14.47 -0.76 41.01
C LEU A 229 13.95 0.56 41.61
N ASN A 230 12.63 0.79 41.60
CA ASN A 230 12.01 2.04 42.09
C ASN A 230 11.12 1.79 43.34
N VAL A 231 11.33 0.69 44.07
CA VAL A 231 10.51 0.30 45.24
C VAL A 231 11.36 0.13 46.52
N GLU A 232 12.61 0.59 46.53
CA GLU A 232 13.41 0.73 47.77
C GLU A 232 13.61 2.21 48.13
#